data_AF-A0A8A4ZEP6-F1
#
_entry.id   AF-A0A8A4ZEP6-F1
#
_cell.length_a   1.000
_cell.length_b   1.000
_cell.length_c   1.000
_cell.angle_alpha   90.00
_cell.angle_beta   90.00
_cell.angle_gamma   90.00
#
_symmetry.space_group_name_H-M   'P 1'
#
loop_
_entity.id
_entity.type
_entity.pdbx_description
1 polymer ?
#
loop_
_entity_poly.entity_id
_entity_poly.type
_entity_poly.pdbx_seq_one_letter_code
_entity_poly.pdbx_strand_id
1 'polypeptide(L)'
;MAPKVDSATLVGEWHRSRRIRAGWLIAIVIGCLASSGLVALWSFANHDHFDLLDDPVVANAADRACAVASTALSTTQGLGRAERIVVGNAAIDDLVGAMGALGPDVLAGDEPGASWIADWRSLQGARDDVALAIAATPQAQLVVPLTADGYPITGRMIAASGASCEEAVTLAAAP
;
A
#
# COMPACT_ATOMS: atom_id res chain seq x y z
N MET A 1 -54.59 11.60 48.60
CA MET A 1 -54.02 12.94 48.38
C MET A 1 -52.76 12.74 47.53
N ALA A 2 -52.85 12.96 46.22
CA ALA A 2 -51.69 12.81 45.34
C ALA A 2 -50.89 14.11 45.32
N PRO A 3 -49.55 14.07 45.44
CA PRO A 3 -48.73 15.29 45.41
C PRO A 3 -48.78 15.93 44.03
N LYS A 4 -49.08 17.23 44.00
CA LYS A 4 -49.08 18.07 42.80
C LYS A 4 -47.63 18.36 42.45
N VAL A 5 -47.10 17.67 41.45
CA VAL A 5 -45.74 17.91 40.95
C VAL A 5 -45.75 19.26 40.23
N ASP A 6 -44.94 20.21 40.71
CA ASP A 6 -44.82 21.54 40.12
C ASP A 6 -44.21 21.47 38.71
N SER A 7 -44.90 22.02 37.73
CA SER A 7 -44.45 22.03 36.33
C SER A 7 -43.17 22.85 36.12
N ALA A 8 -42.82 23.74 37.05
CA ALA A 8 -41.60 24.55 36.99
C ALA A 8 -40.31 23.74 37.24
N THR A 9 -40.35 22.72 38.09
CA THR A 9 -39.18 21.85 38.37
C THR A 9 -38.89 20.91 37.21
N LEU A 10 -39.93 20.41 36.54
CA LEU A 10 -39.79 19.53 35.38
C LEU A 10 -39.14 20.24 34.18
N VAL A 11 -39.46 21.51 33.93
CA VAL A 11 -38.85 22.31 32.84
C VAL A 11 -37.36 22.57 33.12
N GLY A 12 -36.98 22.83 34.37
CA GLY A 12 -35.59 23.07 34.78
C GLY A 12 -34.68 21.84 34.62
N GLU A 13 -35.16 20.65 34.94
CA GLU A 13 -34.43 19.38 34.72
C GLU A 13 -34.30 19.02 33.24
N TRP A 14 -35.31 19.37 32.43
CA TRP A 14 -35.29 19.13 30.99
C TRP A 14 -34.22 19.96 30.27
N HIS A 15 -34.07 21.23 30.65
CA HIS A 15 -33.00 22.08 30.12
C HIS A 15 -31.60 21.67 30.59
N ARG A 16 -31.47 21.19 31.83
CA ARG A 16 -30.18 20.74 32.39
C ARG A 16 -29.69 19.44 31.75
N SER A 17 -30.58 18.46 31.56
CA SER A 17 -30.25 17.19 30.89
C SER A 17 -29.92 17.38 29.40
N ARG A 18 -30.60 18.30 28.70
CA ARG A 18 -30.27 18.67 27.31
C ARG A 18 -28.89 19.31 27.19
N ARG A 19 -28.50 20.20 28.11
CA ARG A 19 -27.18 20.85 28.11
C ARG A 19 -26.05 19.86 28.35
N ILE A 20 -26.25 18.90 29.27
CA ILE A 20 -25.26 17.83 29.52
C ILE A 20 -25.12 16.94 28.29
N ARG A 21 -26.23 16.47 27.71
CA ARG A 21 -26.20 15.63 26.49
C ARG A 21 -25.58 16.36 25.29
N ALA A 22 -25.87 17.64 25.12
CA ALA A 22 -25.25 18.46 24.07
C ALA A 22 -23.74 18.61 24.28
N GLY A 23 -23.29 18.85 25.53
CA GLY A 23 -21.86 18.94 25.86
C GLY A 23 -21.11 17.63 25.59
N TRP A 24 -21.70 16.49 25.92
CA TRP A 24 -21.13 15.17 25.61
C TRP A 24 -21.04 14.90 24.11
N LEU A 25 -22.08 15.24 23.34
CA LEU A 25 -22.06 15.09 21.88
C LEU A 25 -20.98 15.99 21.24
N ILE A 26 -20.84 17.23 21.70
CA ILE A 26 -19.80 18.15 21.21
C ILE A 26 -18.40 17.60 21.53
N ALA A 27 -18.18 17.08 22.74
CA ALA A 27 -16.90 16.49 23.12
C ALA A 27 -16.54 15.26 22.26
N ILE A 28 -17.52 14.41 21.96
CA ILE A 28 -17.33 13.24 21.08
C ILE A 28 -16.96 13.71 19.66
N VAL A 29 -17.68 14.68 19.11
CA VAL A 29 -17.40 15.21 17.76
C VAL A 29 -16.01 15.84 17.68
N ILE A 30 -15.61 16.63 18.68
CA ILE A 30 -14.26 17.21 18.73
C ILE A 30 -13.20 16.11 18.86
N GLY A 31 -13.44 15.11 19.70
CA GLY A 31 -12.54 13.95 19.85
C GLY A 31 -12.37 13.16 18.56
N CYS A 32 -13.45 12.92 17.82
CA CYS A 32 -13.41 12.27 16.51
C CYS A 32 -12.66 13.11 15.47
N LEU A 33 -12.91 14.42 15.40
CA LEU A 33 -12.21 15.30 14.45
C LEU A 33 -10.71 15.41 14.76
N ALA A 34 -10.34 15.53 16.03
CA ALA A 34 -8.94 15.61 16.44
C ALA A 34 -8.19 14.29 16.18
N SER A 35 -8.82 13.14 16.47
CA SER A 35 -8.22 11.83 16.21
C SER A 35 -8.05 11.56 14.71
N SER A 36 -9.07 11.84 13.88
CA SER A 36 -8.94 11.73 12.43
C SER A 36 -7.88 12.67 11.86
N GLY A 37 -7.80 13.90 12.36
CA GLY A 37 -6.78 14.87 11.94
C GLY A 37 -5.36 14.45 12.33
N LEU A 38 -5.18 13.91 13.54
CA LEU A 38 -3.89 13.40 14.00
C LEU A 38 -3.45 12.15 13.22
N VAL A 39 -4.37 11.23 12.91
CA VAL A 39 -4.07 10.06 12.07
C VAL A 39 -3.69 10.50 10.66
N ALA A 40 -4.43 11.42 10.05
CA ALA A 40 -4.12 11.93 8.72
C ALA A 40 -2.77 12.68 8.69
N LEU A 41 -2.50 13.49 9.72
CA LEU A 41 -1.23 14.21 9.85
C LEU A 41 -0.05 13.26 10.09
N TRP A 42 -0.23 12.24 10.93
CA TRP A 42 0.78 11.23 11.18
C TRP A 42 1.07 10.43 9.92
N SER A 43 0.03 10.01 9.18
CA SER A 43 0.19 9.33 7.90
C SER A 43 0.92 10.20 6.87
N PHE A 44 0.61 11.49 6.81
CA PHE A 44 1.29 12.44 5.91
C PHE A 44 2.76 12.69 6.31
N ALA A 45 3.04 12.82 7.62
CA ALA A 45 4.37 13.09 8.12
C ALA A 45 5.31 11.87 8.07
N ASN A 46 4.76 10.66 8.09
CA ASN A 46 5.48 9.39 7.97
C ASN A 46 5.30 8.72 6.60
N HIS A 47 4.71 9.43 5.63
CA HIS A 47 4.62 8.93 4.26
C HIS A 47 6.04 8.82 3.72
N ASP A 48 6.41 7.68 3.15
CA ASP A 48 7.62 7.62 2.34
C ASP A 48 7.46 8.68 1.25
N HIS A 49 8.40 9.62 1.18
CA HIS A 49 8.44 10.50 0.03
C HIS A 49 8.59 9.60 -1.20
N PHE A 50 7.69 9.74 -2.18
CA PHE A 50 7.81 9.06 -3.46
C PHE A 50 8.95 9.70 -4.24
N ASP A 51 10.16 9.54 -3.71
CA ASP A 51 11.37 9.96 -4.37
C ASP A 51 11.48 9.12 -5.65
N LEU A 52 11.91 9.79 -6.71
CA LEU A 52 12.13 9.15 -8.00
C LEU A 52 13.50 8.49 -7.99
N LEU A 53 13.66 7.42 -8.77
CA LEU A 53 14.98 6.95 -9.13
C LEU A 53 15.60 8.03 -10.05
N ASP A 54 16.36 8.94 -9.44
CA ASP A 54 16.81 10.18 -10.06
C ASP A 54 18.26 10.07 -10.55
N ASP A 55 19.05 9.16 -9.97
CA ASP A 55 20.37 8.84 -10.49
C ASP A 55 20.22 8.18 -11.88
N PRO A 56 20.84 8.76 -12.93
CA PRO A 56 20.65 8.27 -14.29
C PRO A 56 21.19 6.85 -14.49
N VAL A 57 22.15 6.37 -13.70
CA VAL A 57 22.63 5.00 -13.77
C VAL A 57 21.56 4.04 -13.25
N VAL A 58 20.94 4.37 -12.12
CA VAL A 58 19.88 3.57 -11.48
C VAL A 58 18.60 3.60 -12.31
N ALA A 59 18.13 4.79 -12.71
CA ALA A 59 16.94 4.96 -13.52
C ALA A 59 17.02 4.19 -14.85
N ASN A 60 18.13 4.34 -15.59
CA ASN A 60 18.32 3.62 -16.85
C ASN A 60 18.44 2.10 -16.66
N ALA A 61 18.96 1.64 -15.52
CA ALA A 61 19.01 0.22 -15.20
C ALA A 61 17.60 -0.31 -14.90
N ALA A 62 16.80 0.43 -14.12
CA ALA A 62 15.41 0.09 -13.82
C ALA A 62 14.59 0.02 -15.11
N ASP A 63 14.68 1.03 -15.98
CA ASP A 63 13.98 1.06 -17.28
C ASP A 63 14.27 -0.19 -18.13
N ARG A 64 15.56 -0.54 -18.28
CA ARG A 64 15.95 -1.73 -19.05
C ARG A 64 15.45 -3.02 -18.40
N ALA A 65 15.60 -3.14 -17.09
CA ALA A 65 15.17 -4.33 -16.36
C ALA A 65 13.66 -4.51 -16.41
N CYS A 66 12.90 -3.42 -16.27
CA CYS A 66 11.45 -3.41 -16.41
C CYS A 66 10.99 -3.76 -17.83
N ALA A 67 11.65 -3.25 -18.88
CA ALA A 67 11.31 -3.62 -20.25
C ALA A 67 11.48 -5.14 -20.52
N VAL A 68 12.57 -5.72 -20.00
CA VAL A 68 12.80 -7.18 -20.07
C VAL A 68 11.75 -7.93 -19.27
N ALA A 69 11.47 -7.49 -18.04
CA ALA A 69 10.47 -8.12 -17.18
C ALA A 69 9.05 -8.06 -17.78
N SER A 70 8.61 -6.91 -18.31
CA SER A 70 7.32 -6.76 -19.01
C SER A 70 7.20 -7.74 -20.17
N THR A 71 8.26 -7.85 -20.98
CA THR A 71 8.29 -8.80 -22.10
C THR A 71 8.15 -10.23 -21.60
N ALA A 72 8.91 -10.63 -20.58
CA ALA A 72 8.82 -11.97 -20.02
C ALA A 72 7.44 -12.25 -19.40
N LEU A 73 6.92 -11.34 -18.56
CA LEU A 73 5.63 -11.46 -17.90
C LEU A 73 4.46 -11.54 -18.90
N SER A 74 4.50 -10.76 -19.97
CA SER A 74 3.44 -10.78 -21.00
C SER A 74 3.38 -12.11 -21.75
N THR A 75 4.51 -12.79 -21.97
CA THR A 75 4.53 -14.12 -22.60
C THR A 75 3.86 -15.21 -21.76
N THR A 76 3.67 -14.97 -20.45
CA THR A 76 3.04 -15.95 -19.57
C THR A 76 1.52 -15.99 -19.69
N GLN A 77 0.86 -15.00 -20.31
CA GLN A 77 -0.61 -14.84 -20.26
C GLN A 77 -1.41 -16.07 -20.77
N GLY A 78 -0.82 -16.90 -21.64
CA GLY A 78 -1.43 -18.15 -22.12
C GLY A 78 -1.29 -19.37 -21.20
N LEU A 79 -0.49 -19.28 -20.13
CA LEU A 79 -0.22 -20.39 -19.20
C LEU A 79 -1.30 -20.50 -18.13
N GLY A 80 -1.31 -21.65 -17.44
CA GLY A 80 -2.10 -21.84 -16.23
C GLY A 80 -1.62 -20.91 -15.11
N ARG A 81 -2.54 -20.46 -14.24
CA ARG A 81 -2.25 -19.41 -13.25
C ARG A 81 -1.06 -19.70 -12.32
N ALA A 82 -0.94 -20.93 -11.81
CA ALA A 82 0.21 -21.32 -10.99
C ALA A 82 1.53 -21.29 -11.77
N GLU A 83 1.50 -21.68 -13.04
CA GLU A 83 2.67 -21.64 -13.93
C GLU A 83 3.06 -20.19 -14.28
N ARG A 84 2.08 -19.31 -14.50
CA ARG A 84 2.31 -17.85 -14.67
C ARG A 84 3.00 -17.23 -13.48
N ILE A 85 2.66 -17.66 -12.27
CA ILE A 85 3.34 -17.21 -11.05
C ILE A 85 4.81 -17.60 -11.09
N VAL A 86 5.09 -18.89 -11.26
CA VAL A 86 6.46 -19.43 -11.24
C VAL A 86 7.32 -18.79 -12.33
N VAL A 87 6.86 -18.76 -13.58
CA VAL A 87 7.61 -18.18 -14.70
C VAL A 87 7.74 -16.66 -14.51
N GLY A 88 6.69 -15.99 -14.05
CA GLY A 88 6.75 -14.55 -13.78
C GLY A 88 7.67 -14.18 -12.60
N ASN A 89 7.80 -15.05 -11.60
CA ASN A 89 8.74 -14.83 -10.49
C ASN A 89 10.19 -14.91 -10.94
N ALA A 90 10.52 -15.77 -11.91
CA ALA A 90 11.84 -15.76 -12.53
C ALA A 90 12.16 -14.42 -13.22
N ALA A 91 11.18 -13.82 -13.90
CA ALA A 91 11.35 -12.49 -14.50
C ALA A 91 11.57 -11.38 -13.44
N ILE A 92 10.91 -11.48 -12.29
CA ILE A 92 11.12 -10.57 -11.15
C ILE A 92 12.52 -10.78 -10.54
N ASP A 93 12.96 -12.03 -10.39
CA ASP A 93 14.30 -12.36 -9.91
C ASP A 93 15.39 -11.78 -10.83
N ASP A 94 15.22 -11.90 -12.14
CA ASP A 94 16.15 -11.33 -13.13
C ASP A 94 16.20 -9.80 -13.04
N LEU A 95 15.06 -9.13 -12.86
CA LEU A 95 14.98 -7.69 -12.64
C LEU A 95 15.72 -7.28 -11.36
N VAL A 96 15.42 -7.94 -10.24
CA VAL A 96 16.08 -7.66 -8.96
C VAL A 96 17.57 -7.95 -9.04
N GLY A 97 17.98 -9.01 -9.73
CA GLY A 97 19.38 -9.33 -9.96
C GLY A 97 20.11 -8.27 -10.79
N ALA A 98 19.49 -7.79 -11.86
CA ALA A 98 20.04 -6.72 -12.70
C ALA A 98 20.26 -5.42 -11.93
N MET A 99 19.31 -5.07 -11.05
CA MET A 99 19.43 -3.89 -10.19
C MET A 99 20.44 -4.08 -9.07
N GLY A 100 20.45 -5.26 -8.44
CA GLY A 100 21.44 -5.62 -7.41
C GLY A 100 22.88 -5.61 -7.94
N ALA A 101 23.08 -5.85 -9.24
CA ALA A 101 24.40 -5.80 -9.88
C ALA A 101 25.02 -4.39 -9.93
N LEU A 102 24.23 -3.32 -9.72
CA LEU A 102 24.75 -1.95 -9.55
C LEU A 102 25.58 -1.80 -8.28
N GLY A 103 25.32 -2.66 -7.28
CA GLY A 103 25.98 -2.64 -5.99
C GLY A 103 25.22 -1.82 -4.94
N PRO A 104 25.39 -2.17 -3.65
CA PRO A 104 24.62 -1.56 -2.56
C PRO A 104 24.91 -0.08 -2.39
N ASP A 105 26.15 0.38 -2.64
CA ASP A 105 26.53 1.78 -2.48
C ASP A 105 25.86 2.69 -3.52
N VAL A 106 25.69 2.20 -4.76
CA VAL A 106 24.99 2.94 -5.82
C VAL A 106 23.50 3.05 -5.50
N LEU A 107 22.88 1.94 -5.08
CA LEU A 107 21.46 1.90 -4.73
C LEU A 107 21.12 2.68 -3.46
N ALA A 108 22.03 2.76 -2.49
CA ALA A 108 21.86 3.59 -1.29
C ALA A 108 22.14 5.07 -1.55
N GLY A 109 22.82 5.40 -2.66
CA GLY A 109 23.08 6.76 -3.10
C GLY A 109 21.90 7.42 -3.83
N ASP A 110 20.93 6.63 -4.27
CA ASP A 110 19.74 7.06 -5.01
C ASP A 110 18.50 6.49 -4.32
N GLU A 111 17.97 7.19 -3.32
CA GLU A 111 16.69 6.81 -2.72
C GLU A 111 15.57 7.01 -3.76
N PRO A 112 14.63 6.06 -3.94
CA PRO A 112 14.36 4.90 -3.10
C PRO A 112 14.95 3.57 -3.61
N GLY A 113 16.09 3.56 -4.31
CA GLY A 113 16.65 2.41 -5.03
C GLY A 113 16.69 1.10 -4.24
N ALA A 114 17.17 1.12 -2.99
CA ALA A 114 17.22 -0.08 -2.15
C ALA A 114 15.82 -0.57 -1.71
N SER A 115 14.92 0.34 -1.32
CA SER A 115 13.56 0.00 -0.88
C SER A 115 12.66 -0.41 -2.06
N TRP A 116 12.88 0.17 -3.24
CA TRP A 116 12.22 -0.22 -4.49
C TRP A 116 12.55 -1.67 -4.89
N ILE A 117 13.80 -2.12 -4.70
CA ILE A 117 14.17 -3.54 -4.88
C ILE A 117 13.48 -4.42 -3.84
N ALA A 118 13.40 -3.97 -2.58
CA ALA A 118 12.72 -4.70 -1.53
C ALA A 118 11.22 -4.89 -1.84
N ASP A 119 10.60 -3.93 -2.52
CA ASP A 119 9.20 -4.04 -2.95
C ASP A 119 9.00 -5.12 -4.02
N TRP A 120 9.88 -5.20 -5.00
CA TRP A 120 9.85 -6.30 -5.97
C TRP A 120 9.94 -7.67 -5.29
N ARG A 121 10.83 -7.81 -4.30
CA ARG A 121 10.96 -9.04 -3.49
C ARG A 121 9.70 -9.31 -2.65
N SER A 122 9.09 -8.27 -2.08
CA SER A 122 7.85 -8.41 -1.32
C SER A 122 6.68 -8.84 -2.21
N LEU A 123 6.58 -8.31 -3.43
CA LEU A 123 5.58 -8.69 -4.40
C LEU A 123 5.77 -10.14 -4.86
N GLN A 124 7.02 -10.56 -5.11
CA GLN A 124 7.36 -11.94 -5.42
C GLN A 124 6.93 -12.91 -4.31
N GLY A 125 7.21 -12.58 -3.04
CA GLY A 125 6.75 -13.39 -1.90
C GLY A 125 5.24 -13.54 -1.84
N ALA A 126 4.49 -12.45 -2.07
CA ALA A 126 3.03 -12.50 -2.14
C ALA A 126 2.53 -13.36 -3.31
N ARG A 127 3.25 -13.37 -4.44
CA ARG A 127 2.94 -14.24 -5.58
C ARG A 127 3.19 -15.70 -5.23
N ASP A 128 4.28 -16.04 -4.55
CA ASP A 128 4.56 -17.41 -4.09
C ASP A 128 3.47 -17.94 -3.14
N ASP A 129 3.00 -17.10 -2.21
CA ASP A 129 1.89 -17.44 -1.30
C ASP A 129 0.61 -17.82 -2.07
N VAL A 130 0.31 -17.08 -3.15
CA VAL A 130 -0.84 -17.40 -4.03
C VAL A 130 -0.61 -18.72 -4.77
N ALA A 131 0.59 -18.98 -5.29
CA ALA A 131 0.88 -20.24 -5.97
C ALA A 131 0.65 -21.45 -5.06
N LEU A 132 1.06 -21.34 -3.79
CA LEU A 132 0.78 -22.36 -2.77
C LEU A 132 -0.72 -22.49 -2.48
N ALA A 133 -1.43 -21.36 -2.38
CA ALA A 133 -2.85 -21.34 -2.07
C ALA A 133 -3.73 -21.91 -3.20
N ILE A 134 -3.33 -21.78 -4.47
CA ILE A 134 -4.10 -22.27 -5.63
C ILE A 134 -4.40 -23.77 -5.55
N ALA A 135 -3.49 -24.56 -4.97
CA ALA A 135 -3.67 -26.00 -4.82
C ALA A 135 -4.89 -26.38 -3.95
N ALA A 136 -5.20 -25.57 -2.93
CA ALA A 136 -6.34 -25.77 -2.04
C ALA A 136 -7.56 -24.93 -2.46
N THR A 137 -7.31 -23.72 -2.96
CA THR A 137 -8.32 -22.72 -3.33
C THR A 137 -7.98 -22.16 -4.71
N PRO A 138 -8.52 -22.73 -5.82
CA PRO A 138 -8.21 -22.28 -7.17
C PRO A 138 -8.47 -20.79 -7.44
N GLN A 139 -9.36 -20.17 -6.65
CA GLN A 139 -9.73 -18.76 -6.73
C GLN A 139 -8.91 -17.84 -5.80
N ALA A 140 -7.88 -18.33 -5.10
CA ALA A 140 -7.08 -17.53 -4.17
C ALA A 140 -6.53 -16.28 -4.86
N GLN A 141 -6.80 -15.08 -4.35
CA GLN A 141 -6.39 -13.83 -5.00
C GLN A 141 -5.04 -13.35 -4.48
N LEU A 142 -4.28 -12.64 -5.32
CA LEU A 142 -3.10 -11.91 -4.87
C LEU A 142 -3.54 -10.74 -4.00
N VAL A 143 -2.99 -10.67 -2.79
CA VAL A 143 -3.11 -9.50 -1.92
C VAL A 143 -1.81 -8.73 -2.05
N VAL A 144 -1.87 -7.57 -2.70
CA VAL A 144 -0.70 -6.69 -2.85
C VAL A 144 -0.26 -6.21 -1.46
N PRO A 145 1.01 -6.42 -1.08
CA PRO A 145 1.52 -5.91 0.19
C PRO A 145 1.37 -4.39 0.30
N LEU A 146 1.25 -3.91 1.53
CA LEU A 146 1.19 -2.49 1.83
C LEU A 146 2.49 -2.05 2.49
N THR A 147 2.85 -0.79 2.25
CA THR A 147 3.86 -0.05 3.01
C THR A 147 3.42 0.13 4.47
N ALA A 148 4.33 0.59 5.33
CA ALA A 148 4.05 0.75 6.76
C ALA A 148 2.91 1.74 7.07
N ASP A 149 2.70 2.72 6.19
CA ASP A 149 1.65 3.72 6.22
C ASP A 149 0.38 3.28 5.45
N GLY A 150 0.33 2.06 4.94
CA GLY A 150 -0.86 1.44 4.35
C GLY A 150 -1.05 1.70 2.85
N TYR A 151 -0.05 2.25 2.17
CA TYR A 151 -0.07 2.48 0.72
C TYR A 151 0.33 1.19 -0.04
N PRO A 152 -0.26 0.88 -1.21
CA PRO A 152 0.15 -0.31 -1.97
C PRO A 152 1.59 -0.20 -2.49
N ILE A 153 2.41 -1.23 -2.28
CA ILE A 153 3.81 -1.22 -2.77
C ILE A 153 3.89 -1.03 -4.28
N THR A 154 2.91 -1.53 -5.05
CA THR A 154 2.86 -1.36 -6.50
C THR A 154 2.72 0.11 -6.91
N GLY A 155 1.96 0.90 -6.15
CA GLY A 155 1.86 2.34 -6.36
C GLY A 155 3.19 3.03 -6.12
N ARG A 156 3.92 2.64 -5.06
CA ARG A 156 5.23 3.22 -4.73
C ARG A 156 6.27 2.85 -5.78
N MET A 157 6.27 1.60 -6.23
CA MET A 157 7.14 1.12 -7.29
C MET A 157 6.98 1.93 -8.57
N ILE A 158 5.73 2.15 -9.01
CA ILE A 158 5.41 2.94 -10.21
C ILE A 158 5.79 4.41 -10.01
N ALA A 159 5.46 4.97 -8.85
CA ALA A 159 5.77 6.36 -8.54
C ALA A 159 7.28 6.63 -8.62
N ALA A 160 8.12 5.73 -8.09
CA ALA A 160 9.57 5.89 -8.06
C ALA A 160 10.24 5.74 -9.44
N SER A 161 9.80 4.79 -10.27
CA SER A 161 10.45 4.52 -11.57
C SER A 161 9.80 5.21 -12.76
N GLY A 162 8.61 5.81 -12.59
CA GLY A 162 7.84 6.39 -13.67
C GLY A 162 7.20 5.35 -14.61
N ALA A 163 6.77 5.82 -15.79
CA ALA A 163 5.93 5.06 -16.73
C ALA A 163 6.60 3.81 -17.35
N SER A 164 7.94 3.76 -17.36
CA SER A 164 8.71 2.66 -17.96
C SER A 164 8.49 1.30 -17.28
N CYS A 165 8.21 1.32 -15.97
CA CYS A 165 7.98 0.11 -15.17
C CYS A 165 6.50 -0.18 -14.89
N GLU A 166 5.58 0.71 -15.26
CA GLU A 166 4.15 0.57 -14.97
C GLU A 166 3.57 -0.75 -15.51
N GLU A 167 3.96 -1.12 -16.73
CA GLU A 167 3.53 -2.39 -17.34
C GLU A 167 4.04 -3.60 -16.56
N ALA A 168 5.32 -3.64 -16.21
CA ALA A 168 5.92 -4.74 -15.47
C ALA A 168 5.23 -4.93 -14.12
N VAL A 169 5.00 -3.83 -13.40
CA VAL A 169 4.32 -3.84 -12.10
C VAL A 169 2.88 -4.33 -12.24
N THR A 170 2.16 -3.86 -13.26
CA THR A 170 0.76 -4.25 -13.52
C THR A 170 0.66 -5.74 -13.84
N LEU A 171 1.52 -6.26 -14.71
CA LEU A 171 1.55 -7.68 -15.05
C LEU A 171 1.96 -8.55 -13.85
N ALA A 172 2.91 -8.08 -13.04
CA ALA A 172 3.32 -8.76 -11.81
C ALA A 172 2.23 -8.76 -10.73
N ALA A 173 1.37 -7.74 -10.68
CA ALA A 173 0.27 -7.65 -9.72
C ALA A 173 -0.98 -8.47 -10.15
N ALA A 174 -1.01 -9.03 -11.36
CA ALA A 174 -2.14 -9.78 -11.90
C ALA A 174 -1.76 -11.18 -12.45
N PRO A 175 -1.21 -12.09 -11.62
CA PRO A 175 -0.83 -13.45 -12.02
C PRO A 175 -2.01 -14.38 -12.35
#